data_AF-A0A7C5MIY4-F1
#
_entry.id   AF-A0A7C5MIY4-F1
#
_cell.length_a   1.000
_cell.length_b   1.000
_cell.length_c   1.000
_cell.angle_alpha   90.00
_cell.angle_beta   90.00
_cell.angle_gamma   90.00
#
_symmetry.space_group_name_H-M   'P 1'
#
loop_
_entity.id
_entity.type
_entity.pdbx_description
1 polymer ?
#
loop_
_entity_poly.entity_id
_entity_poly.type
_entity_poly.pdbx_seq_one_letter_code
_entity_poly.pdbx_strand_id
1 'polypeptide(L)' 'DSLLAKLITFGPDRKSVIRIMSRALREFVIEPVKTTIPLHRKILENQLFAEGNFHTGFTKMFVAEDDD' A
#
# COMPACT_ATOMS: atom_id res chain seq x y z
N ASP A 1 16.28 12.22 0.61
CA ASP A 1 14.98 11.61 0.94
C ASP A 1 14.28 11.27 -0.37
N SER A 2 13.71 10.06 -0.48
CA SER A 2 13.02 9.58 -1.68
C SER A 2 11.48 9.76 -1.61
N LEU A 3 10.94 10.26 -0.49
CA LEU A 3 9.51 10.47 -0.29
C LEU A 3 8.96 11.61 -1.18
N LEU A 4 7.92 11.30 -1.97
CA LEU A 4 7.24 12.28 -2.83
C LEU A 4 5.97 12.88 -2.18
N ALA A 5 5.12 12.03 -1.60
CA ALA A 5 3.80 12.45 -1.09
C ALA A 5 3.26 11.47 -0.03
N LYS A 6 2.25 11.91 0.72
CA LYS A 6 1.48 11.08 1.65
C LYS A 6 0.01 11.04 1.19
N LEU A 7 -0.51 9.84 0.95
CA LEU A 7 -1.92 9.61 0.60
C LEU A 7 -2.68 9.11 1.83
N ILE A 8 -3.70 9.84 2.25
CA ILE A 8 -4.49 9.54 3.46
C ILE A 8 -5.96 9.40 3.05
N THR A 9 -6.62 8.36 3.55
CA THR A 9 -8.04 8.11 3.33
C THR A 9 -8.76 7.89 4.66
N PHE A 10 -10.01 8.30 4.74
CA PHE A 10 -10.83 8.22 5.95
C PHE A 10 -12.21 7.63 5.62
N GLY A 11 -12.81 6.94 6.59
CA GLY A 11 -14.09 6.26 6.42
C GLY A 11 -14.57 5.64 7.74
N PRO A 12 -15.84 5.21 7.79
CA PRO A 12 -16.48 4.73 9.01
C PRO A 12 -15.89 3.41 9.55
N ASP A 13 -15.30 2.59 8.68
CA ASP A 13 -14.76 1.28 9.03
C ASP A 13 -13.57 0.87 8.16
N ARG A 14 -12.79 -0.12 8.60
CA ARG A 14 -11.58 -0.60 7.90
C ARG A 14 -11.85 -1.03 6.46
N LYS A 15 -12.95 -1.74 6.21
CA LYS A 15 -13.32 -2.25 4.88
C LYS A 15 -13.65 -1.09 3.93
N SER A 16 -14.33 -0.05 4.44
CA SER A 16 -14.62 1.17 3.70
C SER A 16 -13.34 1.92 3.32
N VAL A 17 -12.42 2.08 4.27
CA VAL A 17 -11.15 2.80 4.07
C VAL A 17 -10.25 2.07 3.08
N ILE A 18 -10.13 0.74 3.18
CA ILE A 18 -9.36 -0.07 2.22
C ILE A 18 -9.91 0.09 0.79
N ARG A 19 -11.24 0.10 0.63
CA ARG A 19 -11.88 0.33 -0.68
C ARG A 19 -11.59 1.73 -1.23
N ILE A 20 -11.66 2.76 -0.38
CA ILE A 20 -11.35 4.15 -0.77
C ILE A 20 -9.87 4.24 -1.19
N MET A 21 -8.95 3.70 -0.39
CA MET A 21 -7.51 3.69 -0.68
C MET A 21 -7.18 2.92 -1.95
N SER A 22 -7.81 1.76 -2.18
CA SER A 22 -7.64 0.98 -3.41
C SER A 22 -8.05 1.76 -4.67
N ARG A 23 -9.14 2.53 -4.59
CA ARG A 23 -9.52 3.45 -5.68
C ARG A 23 -8.52 4.61 -5.80
N ALA A 24 -8.16 5.25 -4.70
CA ALA A 24 -7.23 6.38 -4.70
C ALA A 24 -5.87 6.01 -5.32
N LEU A 25 -5.31 4.86 -4.97
CA LEU A 25 -4.05 4.37 -5.55
C LEU A 25 -4.14 3.99 -7.04
N ARG A 26 -5.34 3.66 -7.55
CA ARG A 26 -5.54 3.43 -9.00
C ARG A 26 -5.60 4.73 -9.79
N GLU A 27 -6.12 5.79 -9.17
CA GLU A 27 -6.22 7.13 -9.76
C GLU A 27 -4.95 7.97 -9.53
N PHE A 28 -4.07 7.55 -8.61
CA PHE A 28 -2.85 8.27 -8.27
C PHE A 28 -1.74 7.98 -9.28
N VAL A 29 -1.70 8.74 -10.37
CA VAL A 29 -0.71 8.62 -11.43
C VAL A 29 0.47 9.57 -11.17
N ILE A 30 1.69 9.02 -11.17
CA ILE A 30 2.93 9.77 -11.07
C ILE A 30 3.86 9.26 -12.16
N GLU A 31 4.28 10.15 -13.05
CA GLU A 31 5.18 9.88 -14.17
C GLU A 31 6.14 11.07 -14.34
N PRO A 32 7.37 10.86 -14.85
CA PRO A 32 7.92 9.62 -15.43
C PRO A 32 8.65 8.71 -14.41
N VAL A 33 8.63 9.05 -13.13
CA VAL A 33 9.43 8.36 -12.11
C VAL A 33 8.78 7.05 -11.64
N LYS A 34 9.60 6.02 -11.37
CA LYS A 34 9.13 4.81 -10.68
C LYS A 34 8.70 5.15 -9.26
N THR A 35 7.62 4.52 -8.79
CA THR A 35 7.07 4.75 -7.46
C THR A 35 6.75 3.45 -6.73
N THR A 36 6.48 3.56 -5.43
CA THR A 36 6.02 2.45 -4.58
C THR A 36 4.51 2.18 -4.68
N ILE A 37 3.77 2.88 -5.56
CA ILE A 37 2.32 2.70 -5.73
C ILE A 37 1.96 1.22 -6.02
N PRO A 38 2.65 0.49 -6.92
CA PRO A 38 2.35 -0.92 -7.17
C PRO A 38 2.53 -1.81 -5.92
N LEU A 39 3.53 -1.52 -5.07
CA LEU A 39 3.76 -2.25 -3.82
C LEU A 39 2.60 -2.01 -2.83
N HIS A 40 2.20 -0.75 -2.64
CA HIS A 40 1.07 -0.42 -1.75
C HIS A 40 -0.24 -1.08 -2.20
N ARG A 41 -0.49 -1.16 -3.51
CA ARG A 41 -1.65 -1.89 -4.05
C ARG A 41 -1.64 -3.38 -3.70
N LYS A 42 -0.51 -4.06 -3.89
CA LYS A 42 -0.37 -5.48 -3.51
C LYS A 42 -0.61 -5.72 -2.02
N ILE A 43 -0.09 -4.83 -1.17
CA ILE A 43 -0.31 -4.89 0.28
C ILE A 43 -1.80 -4.74 0.62
N LEU A 44 -2.50 -3.79 0.00
CA LEU A 44 -3.93 -3.57 0.23
C LEU A 44 -4.84 -4.70 -0.27
N GLU A 45 -4.41 -5.42 -1.31
CA GLU A 45 -5.12 -6.58 -1.87
C GLU A 45 -4.91 -7.86 -1.03
N ASN A 46 -3.96 -7.87 -0.09
CA ASN A 46 -3.68 -9.02 0.77
C ASN A 46 -4.71 -9.16 1.91
N GLN A 47 -5.26 -10.36 2.09
CA GLN A 47 -6.29 -10.65 3.09
C GLN A 47 -5.81 -10.42 4.53
N LEU A 48 -4.57 -10.78 4.86
CA LEU A 48 -4.00 -10.56 6.20
C LEU A 48 -3.89 -9.07 6.51
N PHE A 49 -3.52 -8.26 5.52
CA PHE A 49 -3.58 -6.80 5.67
C PHE A 49 -5.03 -6.34 5.85
N ALA A 50 -5.97 -6.84 5.05
CA ALA A 50 -7.37 -6.45 5.15
C ALA A 50 -7.98 -6.76 6.53
N GLU A 51 -7.64 -7.89 7.11
CA GLU A 51 -8.09 -8.35 8.44
C GLU A 51 -7.32 -7.70 9.60
N GLY A 52 -6.19 -7.04 9.33
CA GLY A 52 -5.34 -6.48 10.38
C GLY A 52 -4.41 -7.49 11.05
N ASN A 53 -4.25 -8.68 10.46
CA ASN A 53 -3.44 -9.77 10.98
C ASN A 53 -2.02 -9.74 10.40
N PHE A 54 -1.19 -8.79 10.82
CA PHE A 54 0.18 -8.65 10.34
C PHE A 54 1.15 -8.16 11.42
N HIS A 55 2.45 -8.37 11.20
CA HIS A 55 3.53 -7.97 12.11
C HIS A 55 4.54 -7.05 11.40
N THR A 56 5.56 -6.59 12.13
CA THR A 56 6.57 -5.64 11.62
C THR A 56 7.36 -6.16 10.41
N GLY A 57 7.51 -7.48 10.29
CA GLY A 57 8.13 -8.14 9.14
C GLY A 57 7.21 -8.40 7.93
N PHE A 58 5.95 -7.98 7.96
CA PHE A 58 4.95 -8.29 6.93
C PHE A 58 5.36 -7.84 5.51
N THR A 59 6.07 -6.72 5.41
CA THR A 59 6.51 -6.17 4.12
C THR A 59 7.48 -7.09 3.37
N LYS A 60 8.21 -7.97 4.08
CA LYS A 60 9.12 -8.96 3.48
C LYS A 60 8.42 -9.97 2.57
N MET A 61 7.11 -10.13 2.67
CA MET A 61 6.35 -11.00 1.75
C MET A 61 6.16 -10.39 0.36
N PHE A 62 6.42 -9.09 0.19
CA PHE A 62 6.14 -8.35 -1.05
C PHE A 62 7.39 -7.78 -1.72
N VAL A 63 8.49 -7.73 -0.99
CA VAL A 63 9.78 -7.23 -1.44
C VAL A 63 10.71 -8.43 -1.49
N ALA A 64 11.54 -8.54 -2.52
CA ALA A 64 12.59 -9.55 -2.52
C ALA A 64 13.49 -9.30 -1.28
N GLU A 65 14.08 -10.36 -0.74
CA GLU A 65 15.20 -10.16 0.17
C GLU A 65 16.30 -9.47 -0.66
N ASP A 66 16.68 -8.27 -0.23
CA ASP A 66 17.90 -7.67 -0.74
C ASP A 66 19.04 -8.55 -0.21
N ASP A 67 19.83 -9.14 -1.11
CA ASP A 67 21.10 -9.81 -0.78
C ASP A 67 22.06 -8.73 -0.25
N ASP A 68 21.99 -8.44 1.06
CA ASP A 68 23.04 -7.71 1.78
C ASP A 68 24.23 -8.63 2.10
#